data_AF-A0A419T8B9-F1
#
_entry.id   AF-A0A419T8B9-F1
#
_cell.length_a   1.000
_cell.length_b   1.000
_cell.length_c   1.000
_cell.angle_alpha   90.00
_cell.angle_beta   90.00
_cell.angle_gamma   90.00
#
_symmetry.space_group_name_H-M   'P 1'
#
loop_
_entity.id
_entity.type
_entity.pdbx_description
1 polymer ?
#
loop_
_entity_poly.entity_id
_entity_poly.type
_entity_poly.pdbx_seq_one_letter_code
_entity_poly.pdbx_strand_id
1 'polypeptide(L)'
;MALTTIKGLQSEIYVPITPEPVWAPVKKELSEMTVALVTAAGVHLKSDKRFNLAGDFTYRDVPGDTPTEELMVSHGGYDNADVNKDINCMFPIDRLRELAEEGFIKAVAPIHFGFMGGGGDQQKFREETGPEIARRLKEAEVDAVLLTAG
;
A
#
# COMPACT_ATOMS: atom_id res chain seq x y z
N MET A 1 6.27 21.65 24.56
CA MET A 1 5.06 21.09 25.20
C MET A 1 5.50 20.23 26.37
N ALA A 2 4.94 20.44 27.57
CA ALA A 2 5.17 19.54 28.69
C ALA A 2 4.14 18.41 28.60
N LEU A 3 4.60 17.19 28.32
CA LEU A 3 3.72 16.01 28.33
C LEU A 3 3.22 15.79 29.76
N THR A 4 1.91 15.90 29.99
CA THR A 4 1.28 15.54 31.26
C THR A 4 1.21 14.03 31.38
N THR A 5 2.28 13.39 31.84
CA THR A 5 2.28 11.97 32.17
C THR A 5 1.74 11.78 33.59
N ILE A 6 0.66 11.04 33.74
CA ILE A 6 0.15 10.59 35.05
C ILE A 6 1.05 9.45 35.52
N LYS A 7 1.68 9.61 36.69
CA LYS A 7 2.56 8.59 37.26
C LYS A 7 1.76 7.30 37.52
N GLY A 8 2.17 6.20 36.88
CA GLY A 8 1.53 4.89 37.03
C GLY A 8 0.43 4.57 35.99
N LEU A 9 0.17 5.45 35.02
CA LEU A 9 -0.69 5.11 33.90
C LEU A 9 0.03 4.08 33.00
N GLN A 10 -0.47 2.85 32.96
CA GLN A 10 0.03 1.76 32.12
C GLN A 10 -1.14 1.21 31.28
N SER A 11 -0.92 0.99 29.99
CA SER A 11 -1.90 0.32 29.14
C SER A 11 -2.13 -1.12 29.62
N GLU A 12 -3.39 -1.52 29.74
CA GLU A 12 -3.77 -2.92 30.00
C GLU A 12 -3.42 -3.83 28.81
N ILE A 13 -3.34 -3.23 27.61
CA ILE A 13 -2.91 -3.90 26.39
C ILE A 13 -1.40 -3.67 26.23
N TYR A 14 -0.64 -4.76 26.20
CA TYR A 14 0.77 -4.71 25.84
C TYR A 14 0.91 -4.07 24.46
N VAL A 15 1.72 -3.01 24.37
CA VAL A 15 2.11 -2.47 23.07
C VAL A 15 2.85 -3.60 22.33
N PRO A 16 2.43 -3.97 21.10
CA PRO A 16 3.15 -4.98 20.34
C PRO A 16 4.62 -4.56 20.22
N ILE A 17 5.54 -5.45 20.56
CA ILE A 17 6.96 -5.22 20.30
C ILE A 17 7.14 -5.34 18.79
N THR A 18 7.14 -4.20 18.11
CA THR A 18 7.46 -4.15 16.69
C THR A 18 8.94 -4.44 16.50
N PRO A 19 9.33 -5.28 15.53
CA PRO A 19 10.74 -5.44 15.18
C PRO A 19 11.33 -4.09 14.77
N GLU A 20 12.65 -3.93 14.87
CA GLU A 20 13.31 -2.72 14.38
C GLU A 20 13.01 -2.51 12.89
N PRO A 21 12.78 -1.26 12.45
CA PRO A 21 12.57 -0.97 11.05
C PRO A 21 13.77 -1.42 10.22
N VAL A 22 13.51 -2.11 9.11
CA VAL A 22 14.54 -2.46 8.13
C VAL A 22 14.71 -1.26 7.19
N TRP A 23 15.82 -0.54 7.32
CA TRP A 23 16.13 0.60 6.47
C TRP A 23 16.83 0.15 5.19
N ALA A 24 16.27 0.52 4.04
CA ALA A 24 16.97 0.44 2.75
C ALA A 24 17.57 1.82 2.41
N PRO A 25 18.86 1.91 2.02
CA PRO A 25 19.45 3.19 1.63
C PRO A 25 18.81 3.71 0.34
N VAL A 26 18.48 5.00 0.34
CA VAL A 26 18.07 5.74 -0.87
C VAL A 26 19.33 6.04 -1.68
N LYS A 27 19.41 5.52 -2.91
CA LYS A 27 20.63 5.57 -3.74
C LYS A 27 20.51 6.41 -5.01
N LYS A 28 19.32 6.91 -5.33
CA LYS A 28 19.01 7.68 -6.52
C LYS A 28 18.22 8.93 -6.12
N GLU A 29 18.29 9.96 -6.94
CA GLU A 29 17.38 11.11 -6.82
C GLU A 29 15.98 10.70 -7.29
N LEU A 30 14.93 11.35 -6.79
CA LEU A 30 13.54 11.03 -7.14
C LEU A 30 13.29 11.08 -8.66
N SER A 31 13.88 12.05 -9.35
CA SER A 31 13.79 12.21 -10.81
C SER A 31 14.38 11.04 -11.61
N GLU A 32 15.14 10.15 -10.96
CA GLU A 32 15.69 8.92 -11.54
C GLU A 32 14.95 7.65 -11.10
N MET A 33 13.93 7.77 -10.25
CA MET A 33 13.21 6.65 -9.65
C MET A 33 11.94 6.27 -10.39
N THR A 34 11.78 4.96 -10.63
CA THR A 34 10.47 4.37 -10.93
C THR A 34 9.72 4.09 -9.64
N VAL A 35 8.49 4.62 -9.48
CA VAL A 35 7.73 4.53 -8.23
C VAL A 35 6.47 3.68 -8.39
N ALA A 36 6.20 2.79 -7.42
CA ALA A 36 4.99 1.98 -7.37
C ALA A 36 4.09 2.35 -6.19
N LEU A 37 2.78 2.10 -6.33
CA LEU A 37 1.83 2.07 -5.22
C LEU A 37 1.63 0.64 -4.73
N VAL A 38 1.59 0.49 -3.40
CA VAL A 38 1.16 -0.74 -2.75
C VAL A 38 0.20 -0.37 -1.63
N THR A 39 -1.03 -0.88 -1.65
CA THR A 39 -2.08 -0.43 -0.74
C THR A 39 -2.73 -1.57 0.03
N ALA A 40 -2.90 -1.37 1.34
CA ALA A 40 -3.68 -2.26 2.19
C ALA A 40 -5.18 -1.92 2.16
N ALA A 41 -5.59 -0.93 1.35
CA ALA A 41 -6.96 -0.44 1.30
C ALA A 41 -7.94 -1.37 0.54
N GLY A 42 -7.48 -2.53 0.06
CA GLY A 42 -8.31 -3.47 -0.70
C GLY A 42 -8.63 -3.04 -2.13
N VAL A 43 -7.80 -2.20 -2.76
CA VAL A 43 -7.96 -1.76 -4.16
C VAL A 43 -7.66 -2.91 -5.12
N HIS A 44 -8.48 -3.06 -6.16
CA HIS A 44 -8.32 -4.07 -7.20
C HIS A 44 -9.11 -3.66 -8.47
N LEU A 45 -8.93 -4.41 -9.56
CA LEU A 45 -9.74 -4.23 -10.77
C LEU A 45 -11.19 -4.67 -10.50
N LYS A 46 -12.17 -4.01 -11.12
CA LYS A 46 -13.57 -4.43 -11.07
C LYS A 46 -13.81 -5.86 -11.60
N SER A 47 -12.93 -6.33 -12.47
CA SER A 47 -12.95 -7.68 -13.04
C SER A 47 -12.36 -8.74 -12.11
N ASP A 48 -11.60 -8.35 -11.08
CA ASP A 48 -10.98 -9.28 -10.16
C ASP A 48 -12.02 -9.91 -9.23
N LYS A 49 -11.69 -11.11 -8.73
CA LYS A 49 -12.37 -11.66 -7.58
C LYS A 49 -12.15 -10.73 -6.38
N ARG A 50 -13.23 -10.21 -5.81
CA ARG A 50 -13.21 -9.40 -4.58
C ARG A 50 -12.48 -10.11 -3.45
N PHE A 51 -11.84 -9.33 -2.57
CA PHE A 51 -11.20 -9.87 -1.38
C PHE A 51 -12.24 -10.45 -0.41
N ASN A 52 -11.84 -11.52 0.28
CA ASN A 52 -12.55 -11.96 1.47
C ASN A 52 -12.26 -10.98 2.62
N LEU A 53 -13.30 -10.43 3.23
CA LEU A 53 -13.13 -9.42 4.28
C LEU A 53 -12.60 -10.01 5.60
N ALA A 54 -12.51 -11.34 5.70
CA ALA A 54 -11.96 -12.06 6.83
C ALA A 54 -10.71 -12.84 6.42
N GLY A 55 -9.53 -12.36 6.82
CA GLY A 55 -8.29 -13.13 6.76
C GLY A 55 -7.68 -13.32 5.37
N ASP A 56 -8.09 -12.55 4.35
CA ASP A 56 -7.54 -12.68 3.00
C ASP A 56 -6.08 -12.21 2.95
N PHE A 57 -5.17 -13.16 2.71
CA PHE A 57 -3.74 -12.90 2.57
C PHE A 57 -3.33 -12.77 1.09
N THR A 58 -4.27 -12.90 0.15
CA THR A 58 -3.97 -12.73 -1.28
C THR A 58 -3.83 -11.25 -1.63
N TYR A 59 -3.30 -10.99 -2.82
CA TYR A 59 -3.16 -9.66 -3.38
C TYR A 59 -3.76 -9.63 -4.80
N ARG A 60 -3.94 -8.43 -5.34
CA ARG A 60 -4.34 -8.21 -6.74
C ARG A 60 -3.32 -7.32 -7.42
N ASP A 61 -3.11 -7.65 -8.68
CA ASP A 61 -2.29 -6.88 -9.60
C ASP A 61 -3.10 -5.69 -10.11
N VAL A 62 -2.49 -4.51 -10.12
CA VAL A 62 -3.07 -3.31 -10.72
C VAL A 62 -2.09 -2.80 -11.77
N PRO A 63 -2.32 -3.06 -13.07
CA PRO A 63 -1.48 -2.52 -14.15
C PRO A 63 -1.36 -0.99 -14.07
N GLY A 64 -0.18 -0.46 -14.32
CA GLY A 64 0.13 0.97 -14.15
C GLY A 64 -0.66 1.92 -15.08
N ASP A 65 -1.20 1.40 -16.18
CA ASP A 65 -2.04 2.10 -17.15
C ASP A 65 -3.55 1.90 -16.93
N THR A 66 -3.95 1.21 -15.85
CA THR A 66 -5.35 0.97 -15.53
C THR A 66 -6.11 2.29 -15.34
N PRO A 67 -7.21 2.53 -16.09
CA PRO A 67 -8.07 3.69 -15.85
C PRO A 67 -8.69 3.64 -14.45
N THR A 68 -8.78 4.77 -13.76
CA THR A 68 -9.24 4.79 -12.35
C THR A 68 -10.70 4.36 -12.21
N GLU A 69 -11.50 4.55 -13.24
CA GLU A 69 -12.87 4.05 -13.33
C GLU A 69 -12.96 2.51 -13.40
N GLU A 70 -11.88 1.80 -13.70
CA GLU A 70 -11.84 0.32 -13.69
C GLU A 70 -11.42 -0.24 -12.34
N LEU A 71 -11.10 0.62 -11.38
CA LEU A 71 -10.72 0.24 -10.03
C LEU A 71 -11.93 0.25 -9.09
N MET A 72 -11.83 -0.58 -8.05
CA MET A 72 -12.78 -0.61 -6.94
C MET A 72 -12.12 -1.07 -5.66
N VAL A 73 -12.88 -1.00 -4.56
CA VAL A 73 -12.45 -1.45 -3.24
C VAL A 73 -13.33 -2.58 -2.70
N SER A 74 -12.71 -3.52 -2.02
CA SER A 74 -13.38 -4.46 -1.13
C SER A 74 -12.60 -4.53 0.17
N HIS A 75 -12.98 -3.69 1.14
CA HIS A 75 -12.32 -3.64 2.44
C HIS A 75 -13.36 -3.37 3.54
N GLY A 76 -13.40 -4.25 4.54
CA GLY A 76 -14.42 -4.19 5.61
C GLY A 76 -14.11 -3.21 6.74
N GLY A 77 -12.87 -2.72 6.83
CA GLY A 77 -12.40 -1.88 7.94
C GLY A 77 -12.68 -0.38 7.82
N TYR A 78 -13.30 0.10 6.73
CA TYR A 78 -13.66 1.52 6.56
C TYR A 78 -14.83 1.69 5.59
N ASP A 79 -15.50 2.86 5.62
CA ASP A 79 -16.55 3.19 4.65
C ASP A 79 -15.95 3.44 3.26
N ASN A 80 -16.36 2.65 2.27
CA ASN A 80 -15.82 2.76 0.92
C ASN A 80 -16.52 3.84 0.07
N ALA A 81 -17.47 4.61 0.61
CA ALA A 81 -18.26 5.56 -0.17
C ALA A 81 -17.41 6.61 -0.90
N ASP A 82 -16.38 7.16 -0.27
CA ASP A 82 -15.56 8.21 -0.87
C ASP A 82 -14.51 7.65 -1.83
N VAL A 83 -13.85 6.54 -1.47
CA VAL A 83 -12.88 5.88 -2.37
C VAL A 83 -13.52 5.33 -3.65
N ASN A 84 -14.81 4.95 -3.60
CA ASN A 84 -15.54 4.54 -4.80
C ASN A 84 -15.95 5.73 -5.70
N LYS A 85 -15.92 6.97 -5.19
CA LYS A 85 -16.11 8.19 -6.00
C LYS A 85 -14.78 8.67 -6.57
N ASP A 86 -13.72 8.63 -5.77
CA ASP A 86 -12.36 8.97 -6.16
C ASP A 86 -11.36 7.99 -5.54
N ILE A 87 -10.85 7.09 -6.37
CA ILE A 87 -9.88 6.08 -5.94
C ILE A 87 -8.59 6.72 -5.41
N ASN A 88 -8.27 7.95 -5.86
CA ASN A 88 -7.04 8.64 -5.47
C ASN A 88 -6.99 9.01 -3.99
N CYS A 89 -8.12 8.98 -3.27
CA CYS A 89 -8.13 9.16 -1.82
C CYS A 89 -7.40 8.04 -1.06
N MET A 90 -7.32 6.83 -1.65
CA MET A 90 -6.62 5.68 -1.04
C MET A 90 -5.48 5.15 -1.92
N PHE A 91 -5.57 5.35 -3.24
CA PHE A 91 -4.62 4.86 -4.23
C PHE A 91 -4.37 5.98 -5.26
N PRO A 92 -3.50 6.96 -4.91
CA PRO A 92 -3.30 8.21 -5.64
C PRO A 92 -2.50 8.02 -6.94
N ILE A 93 -2.99 7.15 -7.81
CA ILE A 93 -2.33 6.77 -9.06
C ILE A 93 -2.28 7.92 -10.05
N ASP A 94 -3.32 8.76 -10.12
CA ASP A 94 -3.32 9.91 -11.02
C ASP A 94 -2.33 10.98 -10.53
N ARG A 95 -2.23 11.18 -9.22
CA ARG A 95 -1.21 12.06 -8.64
C ARG A 95 0.20 11.55 -8.92
N LEU A 96 0.41 10.23 -8.92
CA LEU A 96 1.71 9.65 -9.26
C LEU A 96 2.04 9.81 -10.76
N ARG A 97 1.03 9.71 -11.64
CA ARG A 97 1.16 9.97 -13.08
C ARG A 97 1.50 11.44 -13.36
N GLU A 98 0.80 12.38 -12.70
CA GLU A 98 1.11 13.82 -12.78
C GLU A 98 2.57 14.11 -12.41
N LEU A 99 3.07 13.52 -11.31
CA LEU A 99 4.47 13.69 -10.90
C LEU A 99 5.47 13.14 -11.94
N ALA A 100 5.12 12.07 -12.66
CA ALA A 100 5.94 11.55 -13.75
C ALA A 100 5.89 12.47 -14.99
N GLU A 101 4.71 12.98 -15.33
CA GLU A 101 4.51 13.94 -16.44
C GLU A 101 5.27 15.25 -16.20
N GLU A 102 5.32 15.73 -14.95
CA GLU A 102 6.11 16.89 -14.54
C GLU A 102 7.63 16.62 -14.48
N GLY A 103 8.06 15.36 -14.63
CA GLY A 103 9.46 14.94 -14.52
C GLY A 103 10.01 14.96 -13.08
N PHE A 104 9.14 15.03 -12.07
CA PHE A 104 9.54 14.98 -10.65
C PHE A 104 10.01 13.57 -10.25
N ILE A 105 9.40 12.55 -10.84
CA ILE A 105 9.88 11.15 -10.81
C ILE A 105 10.19 10.66 -12.21
N LYS A 106 11.02 9.62 -12.34
CA LYS A 106 11.35 9.06 -13.65
C LYS A 106 10.13 8.44 -14.34
N ALA A 107 9.38 7.63 -13.61
CA ALA A 107 8.23 6.89 -14.15
C ALA A 107 7.30 6.35 -13.05
N VAL A 108 6.06 6.10 -13.44
CA VAL A 108 5.14 5.22 -12.70
C VAL A 108 5.47 3.77 -13.03
N ALA A 109 5.52 2.89 -12.02
CA ALA A 109 5.78 1.47 -12.22
C ALA A 109 4.72 0.82 -13.13
N PRO A 110 5.09 -0.20 -13.93
CA PRO A 110 4.13 -0.90 -14.80
C PRO A 110 3.11 -1.74 -14.02
N ILE A 111 3.37 -1.98 -12.73
CA ILE A 111 2.54 -2.81 -11.87
C ILE A 111 2.49 -2.23 -10.46
N HIS A 112 1.32 -2.32 -9.87
CA HIS A 112 1.01 -1.94 -8.49
C HIS A 112 0.25 -3.08 -7.81
N PHE A 113 0.10 -2.98 -6.48
CA PHE A 113 -0.52 -4.06 -5.72
C PHE A 113 -1.55 -3.53 -4.73
N GLY A 114 -2.71 -4.16 -4.71
CA GLY A 114 -3.67 -4.03 -3.63
C GLY A 114 -3.78 -5.32 -2.84
N PHE A 115 -3.98 -5.20 -1.53
CA PHE A 115 -4.24 -6.32 -0.63
C PHE A 115 -5.13 -5.87 0.52
N MET A 116 -5.57 -6.83 1.34
CA MET A 116 -6.37 -6.56 2.53
C MET A 116 -5.51 -6.22 3.75
N GLY A 117 -5.66 -5.00 4.27
CA GLY A 117 -5.17 -4.61 5.59
C GLY A 117 -6.11 -5.05 6.71
N GLY A 118 -5.57 -5.20 7.93
CA GLY A 118 -6.35 -5.54 9.13
C GLY A 118 -6.92 -6.96 9.15
N GLY A 119 -6.74 -7.70 10.25
CA GLY A 119 -7.36 -9.02 10.44
C GLY A 119 -6.87 -10.17 9.54
N GLY A 120 -5.87 -9.91 8.69
CA GLY A 120 -5.21 -10.89 7.82
C GLY A 120 -4.31 -11.90 8.55
N ASP A 121 -3.98 -13.01 7.88
CA ASP A 121 -2.98 -13.97 8.36
C ASP A 121 -1.57 -13.33 8.30
N GLN A 122 -1.13 -12.78 9.43
CA GLN A 122 0.14 -12.05 9.53
C GLN A 122 1.35 -12.92 9.19
N GLN A 123 1.29 -14.22 9.49
CA GLN A 123 2.38 -15.14 9.18
C GLN A 123 2.50 -15.27 7.66
N LYS A 124 1.39 -15.48 6.95
CA LYS A 124 1.39 -15.52 5.48
C LYS A 124 1.79 -14.22 4.84
N PHE A 125 1.35 -13.07 5.37
CA PHE A 125 1.82 -11.78 4.88
C PHE A 125 3.33 -11.62 5.01
N ARG A 126 3.91 -12.09 6.11
CA ARG A 126 5.35 -12.02 6.38
C ARG A 126 6.16 -13.00 5.54
N GLU A 127 5.68 -14.23 5.37
CA GLU A 127 6.44 -15.34 4.80
C GLU A 127 6.16 -15.55 3.30
N GLU A 128 4.99 -15.13 2.80
CA GLU A 128 4.54 -15.38 1.42
C GLU A 128 4.23 -14.08 0.67
N THR A 129 3.17 -13.35 1.07
CA THR A 129 2.62 -12.24 0.28
C THR A 129 3.56 -11.04 0.17
N GLY A 130 4.12 -10.59 1.29
CA GLY A 130 5.08 -9.49 1.32
C GLY A 130 6.34 -9.79 0.50
N PRO A 131 7.02 -10.93 0.73
CA PRO A 131 8.17 -11.35 -0.08
C PRO A 131 7.86 -11.47 -1.58
N GLU A 132 6.69 -11.99 -1.95
CA GLU A 132 6.31 -12.13 -3.36
C GLU A 132 6.06 -10.78 -4.04
N ILE A 133 5.31 -9.87 -3.40
CA ILE A 133 5.13 -8.50 -3.89
C ILE A 133 6.48 -7.79 -4.03
N ALA A 134 7.35 -7.91 -3.02
CA ALA A 134 8.68 -7.31 -3.06
C ALA A 134 9.56 -7.88 -4.17
N ARG A 135 9.50 -9.20 -4.44
CA ARG A 135 10.19 -9.86 -5.55
C ARG A 135 9.73 -9.28 -6.88
N ARG A 136 8.42 -9.21 -7.11
CA ARG A 136 7.85 -8.69 -8.37
C ARG A 136 8.15 -7.22 -8.61
N LEU A 137 8.14 -6.40 -7.56
CA LEU A 137 8.53 -4.98 -7.65
C LEU A 137 10.02 -4.83 -8.00
N LYS A 138 10.90 -5.66 -7.42
CA LYS A 138 12.32 -5.69 -7.80
C LYS A 138 12.54 -6.11 -9.25
N GLU A 139 11.79 -7.12 -9.72
CA GLU A 139 11.85 -7.58 -11.11
C GLU A 139 11.33 -6.53 -12.11
N ALA A 140 10.39 -5.70 -11.68
CA ALA A 140 9.89 -4.56 -12.44
C ALA A 140 10.78 -3.30 -12.33
N GLU A 141 11.98 -3.42 -11.77
CA GLU A 141 12.94 -2.31 -11.58
C GLU A 141 12.35 -1.11 -10.84
N VAL A 142 11.47 -1.36 -9.87
CA VAL A 142 10.91 -0.33 -8.99
C VAL A 142 11.95 0.11 -7.97
N ASP A 143 12.16 1.42 -7.88
CA ASP A 143 13.15 2.04 -6.99
C ASP A 143 12.54 2.44 -5.64
N ALA A 144 11.27 2.85 -5.64
CA ALA A 144 10.56 3.26 -4.44
C ALA A 144 9.09 2.79 -4.46
N VAL A 145 8.56 2.53 -3.28
CA VAL A 145 7.15 2.13 -3.10
C VAL A 145 6.49 3.12 -2.15
N LEU A 146 5.39 3.71 -2.59
CA LEU A 146 4.48 4.44 -1.72
C LEU A 146 3.44 3.47 -1.16
N LEU A 147 3.56 3.19 0.15
CA LEU A 147 2.61 2.37 0.88
C LEU A 147 1.44 3.23 1.36
N THR A 148 0.20 2.84 1.04
CA THR A 148 -1.02 3.56 1.48
C THR A 148 -1.95 2.69 2.29
N ALA A 149 -2.73 3.35 3.17
CA ALA A 149 -3.61 2.78 4.19
C ALA A 149 -2.89 1.86 5.19
N GLY A 150 -2.70 2.39 6.40
CA GLY A 150 -2.41 1.62 7.62
C GLY A 150 -3.59 1.71 8.58
#